data_AF-A0A8T7GGE4-F1
#
_entry.id   AF-A0A8T7GGE4-F1
#
_cell.length_a   1.000
_cell.length_b   1.000
_cell.length_c   1.000
_cell.angle_alpha   90.00
_cell.angle_beta   90.00
_cell.angle_gamma   90.00
#
_symmetry.space_group_name_H-M   'P 1'
#
loop_
_entity.id
_entity.type
_entity.pdbx_description
1 polymer ?
#
loop_
_entity_poly.entity_id
_entity_poly.type
_entity_poly.pdbx_seq_one_letter_code
_entity_poly.pdbx_strand_id
1 'polypeptide(L)'
;MVLYAAVRKRKPVLLIDDGNDSQAAALLFAEKNVEYVPYHISKFEESCCGELPTTRAPSVFAPDGVFKGLDGVRQYLSVEHNDNSESESAYW
;
A
#
# COMPACT_ATOMS: atom_id res chain seq x y z
N MET A 1 26.69 -19.45 14.80
CA MET A 1 25.38 -19.37 14.12
C MET A 1 24.97 -17.91 14.09
N VAL A 2 25.14 -17.23 12.95
CA VAL A 2 24.63 -15.87 12.77
C VAL A 2 23.16 -16.03 12.40
N LEU A 3 22.26 -15.60 13.29
CA LEU A 3 20.84 -15.50 12.99
C LEU A 3 20.69 -14.35 11.99
N TYR A 4 20.61 -14.68 10.69
CA TYR A 4 20.12 -13.74 9.70
C TYR A 4 18.68 -13.42 10.08
N ALA A 5 18.45 -12.24 10.64
CA ALA A 5 17.11 -11.70 10.77
C ALA A 5 16.55 -11.62 9.35
N ALA A 6 15.59 -12.49 9.02
CA ALA A 6 14.86 -12.37 7.78
C ALA A 6 14.20 -10.99 7.77
N VAL A 7 14.68 -10.10 6.90
CA VAL A 7 14.09 -8.77 6.69
C VAL A 7 12.64 -9.03 6.26
N ARG A 8 11.70 -8.89 7.19
CA ARG A 8 10.27 -9.02 6.88
C ARG A 8 9.90 -7.85 6.01
N LYS A 9 9.73 -8.12 4.71
CA LYS A 9 9.21 -7.16 3.73
C LYS A 9 7.92 -6.54 4.27
N ARG A 10 7.87 -5.21 4.36
CA ARG A 10 6.67 -4.51 4.83
C ARG A 10 5.62 -4.62 3.74
N LYS A 11 4.46 -5.19 4.07
CA LYS A 11 3.35 -5.28 3.12
C LYS A 11 2.84 -3.86 2.83
N PRO A 12 2.62 -3.50 1.56
CA PRO A 12 1.97 -2.24 1.23
C PRO A 12 0.54 -2.22 1.76
N VAL A 13 0.03 -1.03 2.06
CA VAL A 13 -1.38 -0.82 2.37
C VAL A 13 -2.10 -0.40 1.08
N LEU A 14 -3.14 -1.13 0.71
CA LEU A 14 -4.04 -0.75 -0.38
C LEU A 14 -5.28 -0.08 0.22
N LEU A 15 -5.37 1.23 0.04
CA LEU A 15 -6.58 1.99 0.31
C LEU A 15 -7.63 1.67 -0.76
N ILE A 16 -8.80 1.23 -0.33
CA ILE A 16 -9.92 0.82 -1.20
C ILE A 16 -11.24 1.49 -0.79
N ASP A 17 -12.17 1.53 -1.73
CA ASP A 17 -13.58 1.86 -1.56
C ASP A 17 -14.47 0.81 -2.26
N ASP A 18 -15.78 1.04 -2.27
CA ASP A 18 -16.75 0.17 -2.95
C ASP A 18 -16.77 0.36 -4.49
N GLY A 19 -15.85 1.16 -5.04
CA GLY A 19 -15.77 1.50 -6.45
C GLY A 19 -15.13 0.41 -7.32
N ASN A 20 -15.45 0.45 -8.62
CA ASN A 20 -14.92 -0.50 -9.61
C ASN A 20 -13.39 -0.46 -9.70
N ASP A 21 -12.79 0.72 -9.56
CA ASP A 21 -11.33 0.88 -9.62
C ASP A 21 -10.63 0.18 -8.45
N SER A 22 -11.24 0.18 -7.27
CA SER A 22 -10.73 -0.55 -6.09
C SER A 22 -10.82 -2.06 -6.28
N GLN A 23 -11.89 -2.56 -6.91
CA GLN A 23 -12.01 -3.97 -7.29
C GLN A 23 -10.95 -4.36 -8.32
N ALA A 24 -10.73 -3.52 -9.34
CA ALA A 24 -9.69 -3.73 -10.34
C ALA A 24 -8.28 -3.72 -9.72
N ALA A 25 -8.02 -2.82 -8.76
CA ALA A 25 -6.76 -2.79 -8.02
C ALA A 25 -6.52 -4.10 -7.25
N ALA A 26 -7.52 -4.61 -6.54
CA ALA A 26 -7.41 -5.88 -5.82
C ALA A 26 -7.10 -7.06 -6.75
N LEU A 27 -7.70 -7.10 -7.94
CA LEU A 27 -7.41 -8.12 -8.95
C LEU A 27 -5.95 -8.04 -9.44
N LEU A 28 -5.42 -6.83 -9.69
CA LEU A 28 -4.03 -6.66 -10.11
C LEU A 28 -3.03 -7.19 -9.05
N PHE A 29 -3.30 -6.95 -7.77
CA PHE A 29 -2.48 -7.51 -6.68
C PHE A 29 -2.54 -9.04 -6.65
N ALA A 30 -3.74 -9.62 -6.84
CA ALA A 30 -3.93 -11.06 -6.90
C ALA A 30 -3.21 -11.69 -8.11
N GLU A 31 -3.32 -11.10 -9.30
CA GLU A 31 -2.63 -11.54 -10.52
C GLU A 31 -1.09 -11.53 -10.36
N LYS A 32 -0.56 -10.54 -9.63
CA LYS A 32 0.87 -10.39 -9.36
C LYS A 32 1.36 -11.17 -8.15
N ASN A 33 0.48 -11.86 -7.41
CA ASN A 33 0.80 -12.55 -6.16
C ASN A 33 1.50 -11.64 -5.13
N VAL A 34 1.13 -10.36 -5.09
CA VAL A 34 1.67 -9.40 -4.12
C VAL A 34 0.75 -9.36 -2.91
N GLU A 35 1.28 -9.71 -1.74
CA GLU A 35 0.54 -9.59 -0.48
C GLU A 35 0.41 -8.11 -0.09
N TYR A 36 -0.77 -7.70 0.34
CA TYR A 36 -1.04 -6.33 0.79
C TYR A 36 -2.01 -6.31 1.98
N VAL A 37 -2.07 -5.17 2.66
CA VAL A 37 -3.04 -4.91 3.73
C VAL A 37 -4.17 -4.05 3.16
N PRO A 38 -5.41 -4.57 3.03
CA PRO A 38 -6.54 -3.77 2.58
C PRO A 38 -6.98 -2.80 3.68
N TYR A 39 -7.21 -1.54 3.32
CA TYR A 39 -7.77 -0.53 4.21
C TYR A 39 -8.94 0.16 3.52
N HIS A 40 -10.15 0.07 4.08
CA HIS A 40 -11.33 0.69 3.50
C HIS A 40 -11.46 2.15 3.91
N ILE A 41 -11.77 3.06 2.97
CA ILE A 41 -11.79 4.50 3.23
C ILE A 41 -12.85 4.92 4.27
N SER A 42 -13.96 4.18 4.39
CA SER A 42 -14.99 4.45 5.41
C SER A 42 -14.44 4.38 6.85
N LYS A 43 -13.36 3.64 7.10
CA LYS A 43 -12.73 3.57 8.42
C LYS A 43 -12.08 4.89 8.85
N PHE A 44 -11.78 5.78 7.91
CA PHE A 44 -11.31 7.13 8.25
C PHE A 44 -12.42 8.02 8.79
N GLU A 45 -13.66 7.85 8.31
CA GLU A 45 -14.83 8.58 8.81
C GLU A 45 -15.13 8.25 10.27
N GLU A 46 -14.80 7.02 10.70
CA GLU A 46 -14.92 6.56 12.07
C GLU A 46 -13.74 6.98 12.96
N SER A 47 -12.65 7.49 12.38
CA SER A 47 -11.47 7.90 13.13
C SER A 47 -11.61 9.35 13.62
N CYS A 48 -11.39 9.56 14.92
CA CYS A 48 -11.59 10.82 15.66
C CYS A 48 -10.74 12.02 15.18
N CYS A 49 -9.92 11.85 14.14
CA CYS A 49 -9.07 12.87 13.55
C CYS A 49 -9.63 13.21 12.15
N GLY A 50 -10.65 14.06 12.12
CA GLY A 50 -11.55 14.35 10.99
C GLY A 50 -10.97 15.03 9.75
N GLU A 51 -9.73 14.71 9.35
CA GLU A 51 -9.29 14.97 7.99
C GLU A 51 -9.42 13.67 7.19
N LEU A 52 -10.48 13.60 6.37
CA LEU A 52 -10.52 12.64 5.27
C LEU A 52 -9.18 12.71 4.54
N PRO A 53 -8.45 11.59 4.35
CA PRO A 53 -7.22 11.63 3.59
C PRO A 53 -7.52 12.28 2.23
N THR A 54 -6.75 13.30 1.85
CA THR A 54 -6.81 13.88 0.49
C THR A 54 -6.49 12.84 -0.60
N THR A 55 -6.07 11.66 -0.18
CA THR A 55 -5.78 10.50 -1.00
C THR A 55 -7.06 9.70 -1.25
N ARG A 56 -7.48 9.66 -2.51
CA ARG A 56 -8.67 8.90 -2.97
C ARG A 56 -8.34 7.42 -3.16
N ALA A 57 -9.33 6.55 -2.99
CA ALA A 57 -9.21 5.16 -3.40
C ALA A 57 -9.30 5.01 -4.94
N PRO A 58 -8.64 3.98 -5.52
CA PRO A 58 -7.64 3.14 -4.89
C PRO A 58 -6.31 3.88 -4.72
N SER A 59 -5.55 3.61 -3.66
CA SER A 59 -4.18 4.11 -3.51
C SER A 59 -3.29 3.12 -2.76
N VAL A 60 -2.02 3.04 -3.12
CA VAL A 60 -1.02 2.21 -2.43
C VAL A 60 -0.15 3.09 -1.55
N PHE A 61 -0.01 2.73 -0.28
CA PHE A 61 0.96 3.28 0.65
C PHE A 61 2.02 2.23 0.92
N ALA A 62 3.27 2.55 0.57
CA ALA A 62 4.39 1.63 0.68
C ALA A 62 5.66 2.40 1.08
N PRO A 63 6.74 1.71 1.51
CA PRO A 63 7.96 2.38 1.95
C PRO A 63 8.61 3.30 0.91
N ASP A 64 8.38 3.01 -0.36
CA ASP A 64 8.84 3.74 -1.55
C ASP A 64 7.97 4.96 -1.89
N GLY A 65 6.75 5.06 -1.36
CA GLY A 65 5.90 6.24 -1.51
C GLY A 65 4.40 5.97 -1.50
N VAL A 66 3.65 6.97 -1.99
CA VAL A 66 2.19 6.92 -2.13
C VAL A 66 1.81 6.96 -3.61
N PHE A 67 1.14 5.92 -4.07
CA PHE A 67 0.72 5.76 -5.46
C PHE A 67 -0.79 5.90 -5.56
N LYS A 68 -1.26 6.91 -6.30
CA LYS A 68 -2.67 7.32 -6.30
C LYS A 68 -3.41 6.85 -7.54
N GLY A 69 -4.64 6.39 -7.35
CA GLY A 69 -5.51 5.90 -8.42
C GLY A 69 -5.06 4.56 -9.00
N LEU A 70 -5.84 4.03 -9.92
CA LEU A 70 -5.58 2.74 -10.55
C LEU A 70 -4.25 2.74 -11.34
N ASP A 71 -3.88 3.86 -11.96
CA ASP A 71 -2.59 3.98 -12.65
C ASP A 71 -1.40 4.00 -11.68
N GLY A 72 -1.56 4.64 -10.51
CA GLY A 72 -0.57 4.55 -9.44
C GLY A 72 -0.41 3.11 -8.94
N VAL A 73 -1.51 2.37 -8.77
CA VAL A 73 -1.47 0.93 -8.43
C VAL A 73 -0.67 0.15 -9.48
N ARG A 74 -0.93 0.38 -10.77
CA ARG A 74 -0.18 -0.26 -11.86
C ARG A 74 1.31 0.09 -11.84
N GLN A 75 1.64 1.35 -11.55
CA GLN A 75 3.02 1.81 -11.42
C GLN A 75 3.71 1.11 -10.24
N TYR A 76 3.05 1.00 -9.10
CA TYR A 76 3.59 0.26 -7.97
C TYR A 76 3.85 -1.21 -8.37
N LEU A 77 2.88 -1.87 -9.00
CA LEU A 77 3.02 -3.29 -9.37
C LEU A 77 3.96 -3.56 -10.55
N SER A 78 4.46 -2.53 -11.25
CA SER A 78 5.37 -2.69 -12.40
C SER A 78 6.85 -2.60 -12.03
N VAL A 79 7.18 -2.09 -10.84
CA VAL A 79 8.56 -1.92 -10.37
C VAL A 79 8.93 -3.05 -9.40
N GLU A 80 10.14 -3.58 -9.51
CA GLU A 80 10.71 -4.42 -8.46
C GLU A 80 11.12 -3.55 -7.27
N HIS A 81 10.34 -3.63 -6.19
CA HIS A 81 10.63 -2.89 -4.96
C HIS A 81 11.82 -3.53 -4.23
N ASN A 82 12.95 -2.84 -4.21
CA ASN A 82 14.16 -3.29 -3.53
C ASN A 82 14.09 -2.90 -2.04
N ASP A 83 13.62 -3.84 -1.21
CA ASP A 83 13.42 -3.68 0.23
C ASP A 83 14.72 -3.52 1.06
N ASN A 84 15.91 -3.54 0.43
CA ASN A 84 17.21 -3.46 1.10
C ASN A 84 17.71 -2.03 1.38
N SER A 85 16.94 -1.01 1.01
CA SER A 85 17.22 0.35 1.43
C SER A 85 16.74 0.53 2.87
N GLU A 86 17.60 0.25 3.85
CA GLU A 86 17.46 0.82 5.19
C GLU A 86 17.38 2.34 5.06
N SER A 87 16.16 2.87 4.96
CA SER A 87 15.93 4.29 5.06
C SER A 87 16.08 4.62 6.55
N GLU A 88 17.27 5.09 6.96
CA GLU A 88 17.67 5.44 8.34
C GLU A 88 16.83 6.58 8.99
N SER A 89 15.65 6.89 8.47
CA SER A 89 14.93 8.11 8.82
C SER A 89 13.44 8.02 8.52
N ALA A 90 12.74 7.11 9.19
CA ALA A 90 11.30 7.27 9.38
C ALA A 90 10.86 6.57 10.68
N TYR A 91 10.98 7.30 11.80
CA TYR A 91 10.19 7.02 12.99
C TYR A 91 8.71 7.22 12.62
N TRP A 92 7.92 6.16 12.72
CA TRP A 92 6.47 6.23 12.82
C TRP A 92 6.09 5.77 14.22
#